data_AF-A0A7J9BGT6-F1
#
_entry.id   AF-A0A7J9BGT6-F1
#
_cell.length_a   1.000
_cell.length_b   1.000
_cell.length_c   1.000
_cell.angle_alpha   90.00
_cell.angle_beta   90.00
_cell.angle_gamma   90.00
#
_symmetry.space_group_name_H-M   'P 1'
#
loop_
_entity.id
_entity.type
_entity.pdbx_description
1 polymer ?
#
loop_
_entity_poly.entity_id
_entity_poly.type
_entity_poly.pdbx_seq_one_letter_code
_entity_poly.pdbx_strand_id
1 'polypeptide(L)' 'MSQATCSLTPAMNPYGIPQVVKLLDNMSEEVLEASPLYFFSPKLLLNKDKRTMFLSINPKIRALWLKIKMEES' A
#
# COMPACT_ATOMS: atom_id res chain seq x y z
N MET A 1 23.50 -38.63 4.59
CA MET A 1 23.24 -37.28 4.03
C MET A 1 21.80 -36.93 4.37
N SER A 2 21.56 -35.96 5.25
CA SER A 2 20.20 -35.56 5.63
C SER A 2 19.74 -34.43 4.73
N GLN A 3 18.76 -34.72 3.89
CA GLN A 3 18.11 -33.74 3.03
C GLN A 3 17.15 -32.91 3.90
N ALA A 4 17.58 -31.72 4.28
CA ALA A 4 16.70 -30.72 4.88
C ALA A 4 15.80 -30.16 3.77
N THR A 5 14.58 -30.67 3.67
CA THR A 5 13.51 -30.00 2.91
C THR A 5 13.17 -28.71 3.63
N CYS A 6 13.84 -27.64 3.25
CA CYS A 6 13.45 -26.28 3.61
C CYS A 6 12.12 -26.04 2.89
N SER A 7 11.00 -26.25 3.59
CA SER A 7 9.67 -25.85 3.13
C SER A 7 9.68 -24.33 3.05
N LEU A 8 10.18 -23.80 1.93
CA LEU A 8 9.97 -22.43 1.52
C LEU A 8 8.48 -22.29 1.31
N THR A 9 7.76 -21.85 2.35
CA THR A 9 6.49 -21.17 2.17
C THR A 9 6.74 -20.18 1.04
N PRO A 10 6.02 -20.26 -0.10
CA PRO A 10 6.22 -19.29 -1.17
C PRO A 10 6.07 -17.93 -0.51
N ALA A 11 7.13 -17.14 -0.52
CA ALA A 11 7.11 -15.82 0.10
C ALA A 11 5.96 -15.08 -0.58
N MET A 12 4.82 -15.02 0.11
CA MET A 12 3.58 -14.46 -0.42
C MET A 12 3.98 -13.07 -0.88
N ASN A 13 3.90 -12.81 -2.19
CA ASN A 13 4.34 -11.55 -2.75
C ASN A 13 3.67 -10.45 -1.92
N PRO A 14 4.41 -9.66 -1.12
CA PRO A 14 3.80 -8.67 -0.24
C PRO A 14 3.28 -7.45 -1.02
N TYR A 15 3.33 -7.54 -2.35
CA TYR A 15 2.81 -6.63 -3.36
C TYR A 15 1.83 -7.33 -4.31
N GLY A 16 1.41 -8.55 -3.99
CA GLY A 16 0.34 -9.20 -4.72
C GLY A 16 -0.94 -8.37 -4.63
N ILE A 17 -1.78 -8.47 -5.65
CA ILE A 17 -3.06 -7.76 -5.73
C ILE A 17 -3.86 -7.88 -4.42
N PRO A 18 -3.97 -9.07 -3.77
CA PRO A 18 -4.72 -9.19 -2.52
C PRO A 18 -4.13 -8.36 -1.36
N GLN A 19 -2.81 -8.21 -1.28
CA GLN A 19 -2.16 -7.44 -0.22
C GLN A 19 -2.30 -5.94 -0.46
N VAL A 20 -2.28 -5.51 -1.73
CA VAL A 20 -2.53 -4.11 -2.12
C VAL A 20 -3.97 -3.73 -1.83
N VAL A 21 -4.94 -4.58 -2.18
CA VAL A 21 -6.36 -4.36 -1.88
C VAL A 21 -6.59 -4.24 -0.38
N LYS A 22 -6.09 -5.19 0.43
CA LYS A 22 -6.21 -5.12 1.89
C LYS A 22 -5.59 -3.85 2.49
N LEU A 23 -4.48 -3.37 1.92
CA LEU A 23 -3.85 -2.13 2.37
C LEU A 23 -4.69 -0.90 2.03
N LEU A 24 -5.36 -0.89 0.86
CA LEU A 24 -6.29 0.17 0.47
C LEU A 24 -7.55 0.16 1.35
N ASP A 25 -8.11 -1.02 1.63
CA ASP A 25 -9.26 -1.17 2.53
C ASP A 25 -8.94 -0.60 3.93
N ASN A 26 -7.74 -0.83 4.45
CA ASN A 26 -7.29 -0.26 5.72
C ASN A 26 -7.09 1.27 5.67
N MET A 27 -6.93 1.85 4.47
CA MET A 27 -6.85 3.29 4.28
C MET A 27 -8.22 3.94 4.07
N SER A 28 -9.32 3.16 4.01
CA SER A 28 -10.68 3.68 3.87
C SER A 28 -11.07 4.66 4.98
N GLU A 29 -10.49 4.49 6.17
CA GLU A 29 -10.66 5.41 7.31
C GLU A 29 -9.98 6.78 7.09
N GLU A 30 -8.96 6.82 6.23
CA GLU A 30 -8.19 8.02 5.92
C GLU A 30 -8.57 8.65 4.58
N VAL A 31 -9.11 7.83 3.67
CA VAL A 31 -9.42 8.17 2.28
C VAL A 31 -10.76 7.52 1.93
N LEU A 32 -11.77 8.33 1.61
CA LEU A 32 -13.06 7.82 1.16
C LEU A 32 -12.88 6.91 -0.07
N GLU A 33 -13.45 5.71 -0.05
CA GLU A 33 -13.37 4.73 -1.15
C GLU A 33 -13.82 5.31 -2.50
N ALA A 34 -14.83 6.17 -2.49
CA ALA A 34 -15.34 6.83 -3.69
C ALA A 34 -14.47 8.01 -4.16
N SER A 35 -13.44 8.39 -3.40
CA SER A 35 -12.60 9.52 -3.77
C SER A 35 -11.60 9.12 -4.85
N PRO A 36 -11.22 10.02 -5.76
CA PRO A 36 -10.16 9.73 -6.71
C PRO A 36 -8.80 9.44 -6.03
N LEU A 37 -8.63 9.78 -4.74
CA LEU A 37 -7.45 9.46 -3.92
C LEU A 37 -7.33 7.96 -3.69
N TYR A 38 -8.46 7.28 -3.54
CA TYR A 38 -8.54 5.82 -3.40
C TYR A 38 -8.03 5.13 -4.67
N PHE A 39 -8.32 5.70 -5.85
CA PHE A 39 -7.83 5.19 -7.13
C PHE A 39 -6.38 5.63 -7.45
N PHE A 40 -5.89 6.70 -6.83
CA PHE A 40 -4.50 7.17 -6.96
C PHE A 40 -3.53 6.40 -6.07
N SER A 41 -3.97 5.97 -4.87
CA SER A 41 -3.14 5.21 -3.92
C SER A 41 -2.55 3.89 -4.48
N PRO A 42 -3.22 3.11 -5.34
CA PRO A 42 -2.62 1.98 -6.05
C PRO A 42 -1.33 2.34 -6.82
N LYS A 43 -1.25 3.53 -7.42
CA LYS A 43 -0.04 4.00 -8.15
C LYS A 43 1.14 4.27 -7.21
N LEU A 44 0.87 4.71 -5.98
CA LEU A 44 1.89 4.86 -4.93
C LEU A 44 2.43 3.51 -4.44
N LEU A 45 1.58 2.48 -4.44
CA LEU A 45 1.89 1.16 -3.90
C LEU A 45 2.71 0.29 -4.86
N LEU A 46 2.87 0.69 -6.13
CA LEU A 46 3.69 0.00 -7.13
C LEU A 46 5.21 0.16 -6.90
N ASN A 47 5.64 1.19 -6.15
CA ASN A 47 7.04 1.38 -5.80
C ASN A 47 7.25 1.08 -4.31
N LYS A 48 8.06 0.05 -4.03
CA LYS A 48 8.32 -0.46 -2.67
C LYS A 48 8.82 0.63 -1.70
N ASP A 49 9.75 1.46 -2.15
CA ASP A 49 10.41 2.45 -1.29
C ASP A 49 9.47 3.62 -1.01
N LYS A 50 8.78 4.10 -2.05
CA LYS A 50 7.74 5.15 -1.91
C LYS A 50 6.61 4.69 -1.00
N ARG A 51 6.17 3.43 -1.11
CA ARG A 51 5.16 2.85 -0.20
C ARG A 51 5.65 2.80 1.24
N THR A 52 6.86 2.31 1.46
CA THR A 52 7.42 2.18 2.82
C THR A 52 7.54 3.55 3.48
N MET A 53 8.02 4.54 2.74
CA MET A 53 8.05 5.92 3.19
C MET A 53 6.64 6.45 3.46
N PHE A 54 5.70 6.24 2.54
CA PHE A 54 4.32 6.69 2.70
C PHE A 54 3.68 6.10 3.97
N LEU A 55 3.75 4.77 4.17
CA LEU A 55 3.17 4.10 5.35
C LEU A 55 3.86 4.47 6.67
N SER A 56 5.09 4.95 6.65
CA SER A 56 5.78 5.45 7.85
C SER A 56 5.30 6.83 8.31
N ILE A 57 4.55 7.55 7.47
CA ILE A 57 4.01 8.87 7.77
C ILE A 57 2.74 8.75 8.61
N ASN A 58 2.54 9.69 9.54
CA ASN A 58 1.32 9.78 10.33
C ASN A 58 0.05 9.79 9.44
N PRO A 59 -1.00 9.03 9.78
CA PRO A 59 -2.28 8.99 9.04
C PRO A 59 -2.84 10.36 8.63
N LYS A 60 -2.84 11.35 9.54
CA LYS A 60 -3.36 12.70 9.25
C LYS A 60 -2.54 13.42 8.19
N ILE A 61 -1.22 13.23 8.21
CA ILE A 61 -0.30 13.84 7.25
C ILE A 61 -0.41 13.13 5.89
N ARG A 62 -0.61 11.80 5.89
CA ARG A 62 -0.89 11.02 4.67
C ARG A 62 -2.14 11.53 3.97
N ALA A 63 -3.24 11.67 4.70
CA ALA A 63 -4.49 12.20 4.15
C ALA A 63 -4.32 13.62 3.56
N LEU A 64 -3.60 14.50 4.25
CA LEU A 64 -3.32 15.85 3.76
C LEU A 64 -2.45 15.86 2.49
N TRP A 65 -1.36 15.09 2.47
CA TRP A 65 -0.46 14.99 1.32
C TRP A 65 -1.18 14.45 0.09
N LEU A 66 -2.00 13.42 0.29
CA LEU A 66 -2.87 12.85 -0.74
C LEU A 66 -3.81 13.91 -1.32
N LYS A 67 -4.50 14.67 -0.46
CA LYS A 67 -5.40 15.75 -0.87
C LYS A 67 -4.69 16.79 -1.76
N ILE A 68 -3.52 17.29 -1.32
CA ILE A 68 -2.72 18.26 -2.08
C ILE A 68 -2.33 17.69 -3.45
N LYS A 69 -1.90 16.41 -3.52
CA LYS A 69 -1.49 15.82 -4.79
C LYS A 69 -2.59 15.62 -5.81
N MET A 70 -3.86 15.62 -5.41
CA MET A 70 -4.95 15.63 -6.37
C MET A 70 -5.48 17.01 -6.73
N GLU A 71 -5.23 18.03 -5.90
CA GLU A 71 -5.48 19.42 -6.31
C GLU A 71 -4.45 19.88 -7.36
N GLU A 72 -3.26 19.28 -7.40
CA GLU A 72 -2.22 19.54 -8.41
C GLU A 72 -2.31 18.69 -9.69
N SER A 73 -3.24 17.73 -9.75
CA SER A 73 -3.38 16.78 -10.88
C SER A 73 -4.57 17.10 -11.77
#